data_AF-A0A0C2H935-F1
#
_entry.id   AF-A0A0C2H935-F1
#
_cell.length_a   1.000
_cell.length_b   1.000
_cell.length_c   1.000
_cell.angle_alpha   90.00
_cell.angle_beta   90.00
_cell.angle_gamma   90.00
#
_symmetry.space_group_name_H-M   'P 1'
#
loop_
_entity.id
_entity.type
_entity.pdbx_description
1 polymer ?
#
loop_
_entity_poly.entity_id
_entity_poly.type
_entity_poly.pdbx_seq_one_letter_code
_entity_poly.pdbx_strand_id
1 'polypeptide(L)'
;MRSGEASRKNTTKLFENPNLFARALSEKLTGPWIEHAFEKRECIKFVAQPDSPDRCGCGRAMASHSQLALSRFSVFSQSVRVEEGTPWSIATHTQTSPTDAFGTIVFQGGAHAHKAQYIRLGYDSDPENVMYLMEKVG
;
A
#
# COMPACT_ATOMS: atom_id res chain seq x y z
N MET A 1 28.86 13.63 6.19
CA MET A 1 27.69 13.30 7.03
C MET A 1 27.02 14.59 7.51
N ARG A 2 26.04 15.16 6.78
CA ARG A 2 25.26 16.35 7.22
C ARG A 2 24.08 16.61 6.26
N SER A 3 23.16 15.64 6.13
CA SER A 3 21.91 15.86 5.36
C SER A 3 20.64 15.38 6.08
N GLY A 4 20.75 14.83 7.30
CA GLY A 4 19.62 14.23 8.03
C GLY A 4 18.86 15.14 9.01
N GLU A 5 19.41 16.31 9.36
CA GLU A 5 18.80 17.18 10.40
C GLU A 5 17.84 18.25 9.87
N ALA A 6 17.93 18.63 8.59
CA ALA A 6 17.07 19.67 8.02
C ALA A 6 15.63 19.17 7.77
N SER A 7 15.48 17.91 7.35
CA SER A 7 14.17 17.28 7.11
C SER A 7 13.35 17.14 8.40
N ARG A 8 13.98 16.67 9.49
CA ARG A 8 13.33 16.50 10.81
C ARG A 8 12.84 17.82 11.42
N LYS A 9 13.58 18.92 11.22
CA LYS A 9 13.23 20.25 11.77
C LYS A 9 12.06 20.91 11.02
N ASN A 10 11.86 20.58 9.75
CA ASN A 10 10.73 21.08 8.96
C ASN A 10 9.43 20.36 9.34
N THR A 11 9.47 19.04 9.54
CA THR A 11 8.33 18.24 10.00
C THR A 11 7.76 18.71 11.35
N THR A 12 8.62 19.01 12.34
CA THR A 12 8.16 19.50 13.65
C THR A 12 7.45 20.86 13.60
N LYS A 13 7.87 21.76 12.70
CA LYS A 13 7.25 23.08 12.55
C LYS A 13 5.90 23.06 11.82
N LEU A 14 5.64 22.02 11.04
CA LEU A 14 4.34 21.83 10.37
C LEU A 14 3.24 21.57 11.40
N PHE A 15 3.50 20.78 12.45
CA PHE A 15 2.53 20.49 13.51
C PHE A 15 2.30 21.66 14.48
N GLU A 16 3.25 22.59 14.60
CA GLU A 16 3.15 23.76 15.49
C GLU A 16 2.39 24.94 14.87
N ASN A 17 2.18 24.95 13.55
CA ASN A 17 1.55 26.08 12.84
C ASN A 17 0.39 25.62 11.95
N PRO A 18 -0.86 25.81 12.40
CA PRO A 18 -2.07 25.38 11.68
C PRO A 18 -2.19 25.93 10.25
N ASN A 19 -1.64 27.11 9.96
CA ASN A 19 -1.71 27.72 8.63
C ASN A 19 -0.68 27.14 7.67
N LEU A 20 0.53 26.82 8.15
CA LEU A 20 1.53 26.12 7.34
C LEU A 20 1.10 24.68 7.08
N PHE A 21 0.52 24.05 8.10
CA PHE A 21 -0.15 22.77 7.97
C PHE A 21 -1.23 22.85 6.90
N ALA A 22 -2.21 23.76 7.03
CA ALA A 22 -3.31 23.92 6.08
C ALA A 22 -2.86 24.15 4.63
N ARG A 23 -1.78 24.91 4.41
CA ARG A 23 -1.20 25.13 3.08
C ARG A 23 -0.49 23.90 2.53
N ALA A 24 0.35 23.23 3.32
CA ALA A 24 0.98 21.97 2.92
C ALA A 24 -0.07 20.88 2.64
N LEU A 25 -1.18 20.92 3.38
CA LEU A 25 -2.34 20.07 3.13
C LEU A 25 -3.02 20.44 1.81
N SER A 26 -3.33 21.72 1.57
CA SER A 26 -3.95 22.14 0.31
C SER A 26 -3.09 21.82 -0.91
N GLU A 27 -1.76 21.94 -0.80
CA GLU A 27 -0.80 21.60 -1.87
C GLU A 27 -0.72 20.08 -2.12
N LYS A 28 -0.80 19.26 -1.06
CA LYS A 28 -0.87 17.79 -1.21
C LYS A 28 -2.17 17.32 -1.84
N LEU A 29 -3.32 17.98 -1.62
CA LEU A 29 -4.62 17.54 -2.18
C LEU A 29 -4.91 18.02 -3.61
N THR A 30 -4.04 18.83 -4.22
CA THR A 30 -4.26 19.37 -5.58
C THR A 30 -3.96 18.41 -6.74
N GLY A 31 -3.82 17.11 -6.49
CA GLY A 31 -3.59 16.08 -7.51
C GLY A 31 -4.01 14.68 -7.05
N PRO A 32 -3.74 13.61 -7.81
CA PRO A 32 -3.99 12.21 -7.43
C PRO A 32 -3.03 11.77 -6.31
N TRP A 33 -3.06 12.47 -5.18
CA TRP A 33 -2.10 12.32 -4.09
C TRP A 33 -2.22 10.96 -3.41
N ILE A 34 -3.43 10.43 -3.30
CA ILE A 34 -3.66 9.09 -2.73
C ILE A 34 -2.86 8.06 -3.52
N GLU A 35 -2.92 8.10 -4.85
CA GLU A 35 -2.21 7.17 -5.74
C GLU A 35 -0.68 7.34 -5.67
N HIS A 36 -0.18 8.53 -5.34
CA HIS A 36 1.24 8.79 -5.18
C HIS A 36 1.77 8.50 -3.78
N ALA A 37 0.94 8.66 -2.74
CA ALA A 37 1.32 8.54 -1.34
C ALA A 37 1.18 7.12 -0.81
N PHE A 38 0.30 6.30 -1.43
CA PHE A 38 -0.01 4.96 -0.96
C PHE A 38 0.17 3.93 -2.06
N GLU A 39 0.85 2.86 -1.69
CA GLU A 39 1.05 1.70 -2.55
C GLU A 39 0.24 0.51 -2.02
N LYS A 40 -0.22 -0.33 -2.94
CA LYS A 40 -0.66 -1.69 -2.64
C LYS A 40 0.47 -2.67 -2.97
N ARG A 41 0.43 -3.84 -2.34
CA ARG A 41 1.40 -4.91 -2.56
C ARG A 41 0.70 -6.20 -2.99
N GLU A 42 1.16 -6.78 -4.08
CA GLU A 42 0.63 -8.04 -4.63
C GLU A 42 1.73 -9.07 -4.79
N CYS A 43 1.37 -10.35 -4.66
CA CYS A 43 2.31 -11.43 -4.93
C CYS A 43 2.65 -11.48 -6.43
N ILE A 44 3.93 -11.63 -6.73
CA ILE A 44 4.45 -11.81 -8.09
C ILE A 44 4.90 -13.26 -8.35
N LYS A 45 4.86 -14.10 -7.33
CA LYS A 45 5.13 -15.53 -7.41
C LYS A 45 4.32 -16.28 -6.35
N PHE A 46 3.63 -17.35 -6.75
CA PHE A 46 2.99 -18.29 -5.86
C PHE A 46 4.03 -19.25 -5.28
N VAL A 47 4.03 -19.41 -3.96
CA VAL A 47 4.88 -20.36 -3.23
C VAL A 47 3.99 -21.12 -2.28
N ALA A 48 3.75 -22.40 -2.57
CA ALA A 48 2.91 -23.27 -1.77
C ALA A 48 3.45 -23.41 -0.33
N GLN A 49 2.55 -23.42 0.65
CA GLN A 49 2.90 -23.80 2.01
C GLN A 49 3.08 -25.34 2.12
N PRO A 50 3.99 -25.84 2.97
CA PRO A 50 4.24 -27.28 3.10
C PRO A 50 3.03 -28.10 3.56
N ASP A 51 2.18 -27.52 4.40
CA ASP A 51 1.01 -28.12 5.03
C ASP A 51 -0.29 -27.88 4.24
N SER A 52 -0.33 -26.83 3.42
CA SER A 52 -1.48 -26.48 2.58
C SER A 52 -1.02 -26.07 1.18
N PRO A 53 -0.88 -27.04 0.24
CA PRO A 53 -0.30 -26.79 -1.08
C PRO A 53 -1.16 -25.89 -1.99
N ASP A 54 -2.44 -25.72 -1.63
CA ASP A 54 -3.37 -24.81 -2.28
C ASP A 54 -3.27 -23.37 -1.77
N ARG A 55 -2.49 -23.11 -0.71
CA ARG A 55 -2.26 -21.78 -0.13
C ARG A 55 -0.83 -21.31 -0.37
N CYS A 56 -0.73 -20.04 -0.75
CA CYS A 56 0.55 -19.35 -0.88
C CYS A 56 1.08 -18.96 0.50
N GLY A 57 2.38 -18.74 0.65
CA GLY A 57 2.96 -18.16 1.88
C GLY A 57 2.38 -16.80 2.28
N CYS A 58 1.66 -16.10 1.40
CA CYS A 58 0.87 -14.90 1.75
C CYS A 58 -0.50 -15.21 2.41
N GLY A 59 -0.87 -16.49 2.54
CA GLY A 59 -2.13 -16.98 3.13
C GLY A 59 -3.30 -17.13 2.15
N ARG A 60 -3.21 -16.57 0.93
CA ARG A 60 -4.25 -16.66 -0.10
C ARG A 60 -4.23 -18.00 -0.84
N ALA A 61 -5.41 -18.44 -1.27
CA ALA A 61 -5.55 -19.61 -2.12
C ALA A 61 -4.95 -19.35 -3.52
N MET A 62 -4.44 -20.40 -4.17
CA MET A 62 -3.89 -20.34 -5.52
C MET A 62 -4.82 -19.66 -6.53
N ALA A 63 -6.12 -19.95 -6.45
CA ALA A 63 -7.15 -19.38 -7.34
C ALA A 63 -7.32 -17.86 -7.19
N SER A 64 -6.88 -17.27 -6.08
CA SER A 64 -6.96 -15.83 -5.86
C SER A 64 -5.78 -15.06 -6.45
N HIS A 65 -4.75 -15.72 -6.98
CA HIS A 65 -3.56 -15.09 -7.54
C HIS A 65 -3.76 -14.66 -9.00
N SER A 66 -3.03 -13.61 -9.39
CA SER A 66 -2.95 -13.21 -10.80
C SER A 66 -2.25 -14.28 -11.63
N GLN A 67 -2.55 -14.33 -12.93
CA GLN A 67 -1.88 -15.23 -13.87
C GLN A 67 -0.35 -15.03 -13.87
N LEU A 68 0.10 -13.78 -13.67
CA LEU A 68 1.51 -13.46 -13.52
C LEU A 68 2.13 -14.17 -12.31
N ALA A 69 1.47 -14.15 -11.15
CA ALA A 69 1.97 -14.79 -9.95
C ALA A 69 2.01 -16.33 -10.05
N LEU A 70 1.12 -16.91 -10.86
CA LEU A 70 1.09 -18.34 -11.15
C LEU A 70 2.07 -18.75 -12.27
N SER A 71 2.64 -17.78 -12.98
CA SER A 71 3.56 -18.04 -14.09
C SER A 71 4.84 -18.72 -13.60
N ARG A 72 5.34 -19.66 -14.41
CA ARG A 72 6.69 -20.22 -14.24
C ARG A 72 7.77 -19.21 -14.66
N PHE A 73 7.43 -18.26 -15.52
CA PHE A 73 8.34 -17.25 -16.02
C PHE A 73 8.31 -16.00 -15.13
N SER A 74 9.46 -15.60 -14.60
CA SER A 74 9.62 -14.32 -13.90
C SER A 74 9.70 -13.18 -14.93
N VAL A 75 8.55 -12.62 -15.32
CA VAL A 75 8.50 -11.59 -16.36
C VAL A 75 8.94 -10.21 -15.85
N PHE A 76 8.97 -10.01 -14.52
CA PHE A 76 8.86 -8.66 -13.96
C PHE A 76 9.99 -8.18 -13.03
N SER A 77 11.17 -8.81 -13.01
CA SER A 77 12.25 -8.27 -12.17
C SER A 77 13.62 -8.30 -12.88
N GLN A 78 14.14 -7.10 -13.13
CA GLN A 78 15.57 -6.87 -13.38
C GLN A 78 16.38 -6.87 -12.07
N SER A 79 15.75 -6.96 -10.90
CA SER A 79 16.40 -6.74 -9.60
C SER A 79 16.49 -7.96 -8.69
N VAL A 80 15.67 -9.00 -8.86
CA VAL A 80 15.71 -10.21 -8.01
C VAL A 80 15.27 -11.44 -8.80
N ARG A 81 16.22 -12.27 -9.24
CA ARG A 81 15.89 -13.65 -9.61
C ARG A 81 15.44 -14.36 -8.35
N VAL A 82 14.17 -14.72 -8.28
CA VAL A 82 13.64 -15.51 -7.17
C VAL A 82 14.11 -16.94 -7.40
N GLU A 83 15.05 -17.41 -6.57
CA GLU A 83 15.54 -18.79 -6.60
C GLU A 83 14.39 -19.76 -6.30
N GLU A 84 14.26 -20.79 -7.12
CA GLU A 84 13.25 -21.83 -6.93
C GLU A 84 13.51 -22.58 -5.62
N GLY A 85 12.44 -22.86 -4.87
CA GLY A 85 12.52 -23.55 -3.58
C GLY A 85 12.85 -22.65 -2.38
N THR A 86 13.03 -21.35 -2.56
CA THR A 86 13.13 -20.43 -1.42
C THR A 86 11.79 -20.24 -0.71
N PRO A 87 11.76 -20.11 0.64
CA PRO A 87 10.54 -19.79 1.36
C PRO A 87 9.95 -18.46 0.89
N TRP A 88 8.62 -18.39 0.89
CA TRP A 88 7.91 -17.15 0.58
C TRP A 88 8.36 -16.02 1.51
N SER A 89 8.58 -14.84 0.94
CA SER A 89 8.89 -13.64 1.71
C SER A 89 8.27 -12.42 1.05
N ILE A 90 7.90 -11.44 1.86
CA ILE A 90 7.39 -10.16 1.38
C ILE A 90 8.41 -9.49 0.45
N ALA A 91 9.69 -9.50 0.81
CA ALA A 91 10.74 -8.79 0.07
C ALA A 91 10.96 -9.34 -1.34
N THR A 92 10.86 -10.65 -1.54
CA THR A 92 11.24 -11.30 -2.81
C THR A 92 10.06 -11.79 -3.64
N HIS A 93 8.91 -12.07 -3.03
CA HIS A 93 7.76 -12.69 -3.71
C HIS A 93 6.58 -11.73 -3.91
N THR A 94 6.75 -10.46 -3.61
CA THR A 94 5.73 -9.43 -3.81
C THR A 94 6.30 -8.20 -4.50
N GLN A 95 5.42 -7.40 -5.07
CA GLN A 95 5.75 -6.12 -5.70
C GLN A 95 4.75 -5.06 -5.26
N THR A 96 5.24 -3.83 -5.09
CA THR A 96 4.38 -2.66 -4.86
C THR A 96 3.98 -1.99 -6.16
N SER A 97 2.84 -1.34 -6.11
CA SER A 97 2.28 -0.51 -7.18
C SER A 97 1.37 0.54 -6.53
N PRO A 98 1.10 1.69 -7.18
CA PRO A 98 0.10 2.64 -6.70
C PRO A 98 -1.21 1.95 -6.28
N THR A 99 -1.80 2.39 -5.15
CA THR A 99 -3.07 1.83 -4.71
C THR A 99 -4.19 2.25 -5.67
N ASP A 100 -5.02 1.29 -6.08
CA ASP A 100 -6.20 1.49 -6.93
C ASP A 100 -7.51 1.17 -6.19
N ALA A 101 -7.40 0.85 -4.89
CA ALA A 101 -8.51 0.45 -4.05
C ALA A 101 -8.76 1.52 -2.99
N PHE A 102 -9.46 2.58 -3.38
CA PHE A 102 -9.93 3.64 -2.51
C PHE A 102 -11.24 4.24 -3.02
N GLY A 103 -11.99 4.91 -2.15
CA GLY A 103 -13.24 5.59 -2.51
C GLY A 103 -14.32 5.41 -1.45
N THR A 104 -15.58 5.40 -1.88
CA THR A 104 -16.74 5.26 -1.00
C THR A 104 -17.47 3.94 -1.25
N ILE A 105 -17.63 3.12 -0.22
CA ILE A 105 -18.53 1.95 -0.24
C ILE A 105 -19.92 2.34 0.25
N VAL A 106 -20.95 1.73 -0.36
CA VAL A 106 -22.36 1.90 0.01
C VAL A 106 -22.91 0.55 0.44
N PHE A 107 -23.33 0.45 1.71
CA PHE A 107 -23.92 -0.78 2.23
C PHE A 107 -25.35 -0.93 1.73
N GLN A 108 -25.66 -2.06 1.08
CA GLN A 108 -27.01 -2.41 0.64
C GLN A 108 -27.79 -3.07 1.80
N GLY A 109 -29.09 -2.80 1.91
CA GLY A 109 -29.98 -3.53 2.85
C GLY A 109 -30.36 -2.80 4.15
N GLY A 110 -30.12 -1.50 4.28
CA GLY A 110 -30.57 -0.69 5.43
C GLY A 110 -31.66 0.35 5.07
N ALA A 111 -32.43 0.79 6.06
CA ALA A 111 -33.41 1.89 5.91
C ALA A 111 -32.75 3.26 5.61
N HIS A 112 -31.45 3.38 5.86
CA HIS A 112 -30.59 4.48 5.43
C HIS A 112 -29.34 3.89 4.78
N ALA A 113 -28.91 4.49 3.66
CA ALA A 113 -27.65 4.13 3.01
C ALA A 113 -26.48 4.63 3.87
N HIS A 114 -25.86 3.74 4.64
CA HIS A 114 -24.59 4.05 5.28
C HIS A 114 -23.49 4.02 4.22
N LYS A 115 -22.77 5.13 4.09
CA LYS A 115 -21.58 5.26 3.25
C LYS A 115 -20.35 5.20 4.15
N ALA A 116 -19.29 4.57 3.68
CA ALA A 116 -17.99 4.63 4.34
C ALA A 116 -16.89 4.93 3.32
N GLN A 117 -15.95 5.79 3.69
CA GLN A 117 -14.72 5.96 2.92
C GLN A 117 -13.78 4.79 3.22
N TYR A 118 -13.04 4.34 2.21
CA TYR A 118 -12.05 3.27 2.35
C TYR A 118 -10.82 3.56 1.50
N ILE A 119 -9.70 2.96 1.92
CA ILE A 119 -8.45 2.87 1.18
C ILE A 119 -7.73 1.58 1.57
N ARG A 120 -7.04 0.95 0.62
CA ARG A 120 -6.08 -0.13 0.89
C ARG A 120 -4.68 0.45 1.05
N LEU A 121 -4.08 0.20 2.20
CA LEU A 121 -2.70 0.59 2.54
C LEU A 121 -1.72 -0.56 2.33
N GLY A 122 -0.46 -0.24 2.00
CA GLY A 122 0.68 -1.14 2.10
C GLY A 122 1.16 -1.25 3.54
N TYR A 123 1.83 -2.36 3.90
CA TYR A 123 2.36 -2.56 5.25
C TYR A 123 3.44 -1.55 5.65
N ASP A 124 4.07 -0.96 4.64
CA ASP A 124 5.17 0.01 4.66
C ASP A 124 4.68 1.45 4.39
N SER A 125 3.37 1.70 4.47
CA SER A 125 2.80 3.05 4.30
C SER A 125 3.33 4.01 5.37
N ASP A 126 3.70 5.23 4.96
CA ASP A 126 4.17 6.27 5.88
C ASP A 126 3.04 6.70 6.85
N PRO A 127 3.21 6.53 8.18
CA PRO A 127 2.22 6.96 9.17
C PRO A 127 1.85 8.45 9.07
N GLU A 128 2.77 9.31 8.61
CA GLU A 128 2.48 10.74 8.41
C GLU A 128 1.41 10.93 7.32
N ASN A 129 1.53 10.20 6.20
CA ASN A 129 0.53 10.23 5.13
C ASN A 129 -0.80 9.60 5.59
N VAL A 130 -0.77 8.54 6.40
CA VAL A 130 -2.00 7.95 6.97
C VAL A 130 -2.72 8.96 7.86
N MET A 131 -2.01 9.61 8.79
CA MET A 131 -2.60 10.62 9.67
C MET A 131 -3.18 11.78 8.87
N TYR A 132 -2.41 12.27 7.89
CA TYR A 132 -2.83 13.30 6.95
C TYR A 132 -4.15 12.95 6.26
N LEU A 133 -4.29 11.71 5.76
CA LEU A 133 -5.50 11.25 5.08
C LEU A 133 -6.71 11.29 6.02
N MET A 134 -6.54 10.81 7.25
CA MET A 134 -7.62 10.75 8.25
C MET A 134 -8.13 12.14 8.65
N GLU A 135 -7.27 13.15 8.67
CA GLU A 135 -7.66 14.53 8.99
C GLU A 135 -8.31 15.29 7.82
N LYS A 136 -8.12 14.81 6.58
CA LYS A 136 -8.59 15.50 5.37
C LYS A 136 -9.80 14.88 4.72
N VAL A 137 -10.00 13.59 4.93
CA VAL A 137 -11.09 12.81 4.32
C VAL A 137 -12.12 12.35 5.37
N GLY A 138 -11.80 12.45 6.67
CA GLY A 138 -12.72 12.23 7.79
C GLY A 138 -13.52 13.48 8.15
#